data_AF-A0A161VHK1-F1
#
_entry.id   AF-A0A161VHK1-F1
#
_cell.length_a   1.000
_cell.length_b   1.000
_cell.length_c   1.000
_cell.angle_alpha   90.00
_cell.angle_beta   90.00
_cell.angle_gamma   90.00
#
_symmetry.space_group_name_H-M   'P 1'
#
loop_
_entity.id
_entity.type
_entity.pdbx_description
1 polymer ?
#
loop_
_entity_poly.entity_id
_entity_poly.type
_entity_poly.pdbx_seq_one_letter_code
_entity_poly.pdbx_strand_id
1 'polypeptide(L)'
;MKTAAPQTICRNICHRALSTTARHSTTSTAFARRLCLLPSNSFQPQPRQVLSRFSTIPHLKMSDADYAAFLDKANQDPNEGYAKSTGNKSKEFKAQDQGVEVPKAIQDVLKQDKVYVSDADEPFVGVALAWDEAGKGLPDEVEFAQLIEHPDAENAGVDLLDPVDWDSNGDYKDIIEAVRKAGKGNDVRVYQVPKGGVRTEYWLVTTDGKGKDAKLVGVKALSVES
;
A
#
# COMPACT_ATOMS: atom_id res chain seq x y z
N MET A 1 -4.19 -65.79 3.13
CA MET A 1 -3.59 -66.42 1.93
C MET A 1 -4.51 -66.19 0.74
N LYS A 2 -4.16 -65.24 -0.14
CA LYS A 2 -4.30 -65.34 -1.60
C LYS A 2 -3.62 -64.12 -2.23
N THR A 3 -2.58 -64.45 -2.97
CA THR A 3 -1.61 -63.65 -3.70
C THR A 3 -2.21 -63.07 -4.97
N ALA A 4 -1.82 -61.84 -5.36
CA ALA A 4 -1.40 -61.44 -6.72
C ALA A 4 -1.38 -59.91 -6.91
N ALA A 5 -0.19 -59.35 -7.02
CA ALA A 5 0.14 -58.17 -7.84
C ALA A 5 1.12 -58.66 -8.94
N PRO A 6 1.68 -57.85 -9.86
CA PRO A 6 1.38 -56.47 -10.30
C PRO A 6 1.29 -56.36 -11.85
N GLN A 7 0.88 -55.22 -12.43
CA GLN A 7 1.34 -54.84 -13.79
C GLN A 7 1.55 -53.33 -13.93
N THR A 8 2.79 -53.03 -14.31
CA THR A 8 3.40 -51.75 -14.67
C THR A 8 3.11 -51.44 -16.14
N ILE A 9 2.72 -50.21 -16.47
CA ILE A 9 2.84 -49.68 -17.84
C ILE A 9 3.57 -48.34 -17.78
N CYS A 10 4.83 -48.38 -18.19
CA CYS A 10 5.61 -47.24 -18.62
C CYS A 10 5.39 -47.03 -20.14
N ARG A 11 5.27 -45.77 -20.57
CA ARG A 11 6.04 -45.11 -21.66
C ARG A 11 5.23 -43.97 -22.27
N ASN A 12 5.80 -42.76 -22.23
CA ASN A 12 6.32 -42.16 -23.46
C ASN A 12 7.26 -40.99 -23.13
N ILE A 13 8.54 -41.23 -23.43
CA ILE A 13 9.57 -40.22 -23.61
C ILE A 13 9.82 -40.20 -25.13
N CYS A 14 9.64 -39.06 -25.77
CA CYS A 14 10.27 -38.75 -27.05
C CYS A 14 10.96 -37.38 -26.95
N HIS A 15 12.22 -37.41 -27.33
CA HIS A 15 13.20 -36.34 -27.34
C HIS A 15 13.08 -35.44 -28.57
N ARG A 16 13.85 -34.33 -28.51
CA ARG A 16 14.63 -33.68 -29.60
C ARG A 16 13.95 -32.43 -30.19
N ALA A 17 14.36 -31.19 -29.90
CA ALA A 17 15.63 -30.46 -29.98
C ALA A 17 15.64 -29.46 -31.15
N LEU A 18 15.85 -28.19 -30.77
CA LEU A 18 16.71 -27.15 -31.37
C LEU A 18 16.44 -26.57 -32.77
N SER A 19 16.16 -25.26 -32.71
CA SER A 19 16.78 -24.15 -33.46
C SER A 19 16.13 -23.64 -34.75
N THR A 20 16.10 -22.29 -34.82
CA THR A 20 16.51 -21.42 -35.95
C THR A 20 15.42 -20.47 -36.48
N THR A 21 15.51 -19.22 -36.02
CA THR A 21 15.48 -17.95 -36.78
C THR A 21 14.38 -17.68 -37.81
N ALA A 22 13.51 -16.70 -37.53
CA ALA A 22 12.84 -15.86 -38.53
C ALA A 22 12.57 -14.47 -37.92
N ARG A 23 13.42 -13.48 -38.24
CA ARG A 23 13.21 -12.43 -39.27
C ARG A 23 12.17 -11.37 -38.89
N HIS A 24 12.75 -10.20 -38.61
CA HIS A 24 12.23 -8.85 -38.64
C HIS A 24 11.14 -8.60 -39.70
N SER A 25 10.13 -7.82 -39.32
CA SER A 25 9.42 -6.90 -40.23
C SER A 25 8.88 -5.73 -39.42
N THR A 26 9.75 -4.74 -39.24
CA THR A 26 9.41 -3.37 -38.88
C THR A 26 8.71 -2.72 -40.07
N THR A 27 7.39 -2.59 -40.01
CA THR A 27 6.66 -1.70 -40.91
C THR A 27 6.86 -0.26 -40.43
N SER A 28 7.86 0.37 -41.05
CA SER A 28 8.11 1.80 -41.03
C SER A 28 7.02 2.52 -41.85
N THR A 29 6.09 3.16 -41.16
CA THR A 29 5.11 4.04 -41.80
C THR A 29 5.67 5.46 -41.76
N ALA A 30 6.30 5.86 -42.86
CA ALA A 30 6.71 7.23 -43.10
C ALA A 30 5.48 8.13 -43.19
N PHE A 31 5.27 9.00 -42.20
CA PHE A 31 4.37 10.14 -42.34
C PHE A 31 5.17 11.41 -42.60
N ALA A 32 4.78 12.04 -43.70
CA ALA A 32 5.49 13.13 -44.34
C ALA A 32 5.61 14.37 -43.45
N ARG A 33 6.82 14.94 -43.48
CA ARG A 33 7.09 16.34 -43.17
C ARG A 33 6.10 17.24 -43.93
N ARG A 34 5.22 17.92 -43.20
CA ARG A 34 4.56 19.14 -43.68
C ARG A 34 5.21 20.31 -42.96
N LEU A 35 6.10 21.00 -43.68
CA LEU A 35 6.59 22.32 -43.32
C LEU A 35 5.39 23.28 -43.32
N CYS A 36 4.91 23.65 -42.14
CA CYS A 36 4.07 24.83 -41.99
C CYS A 36 5.00 26.03 -41.76
N LEU A 37 4.99 26.92 -42.75
CA LEU A 37 5.64 28.22 -42.76
C LEU A 37 5.17 29.04 -41.56
N LEU A 38 6.12 29.51 -40.75
CA LEU A 38 5.91 30.54 -39.74
C LEU A 38 5.71 31.90 -40.44
N PRO A 39 4.70 32.69 -40.05
CA PRO A 39 4.62 34.08 -40.49
C PRO A 39 5.71 34.92 -39.82
N SER A 40 6.43 35.65 -40.66
CA SER A 40 7.46 36.63 -40.31
C SER A 40 6.85 37.77 -39.50
N ASN A 41 7.17 37.84 -38.21
CA ASN A 41 6.85 38.99 -37.38
C ASN A 41 8.08 39.91 -37.30
N SER A 42 7.98 41.04 -37.96
CA SER A 42 8.95 42.12 -37.98
C SER A 42 9.08 42.78 -36.60
N PHE A 43 10.09 42.35 -35.83
CA PHE A 43 10.48 43.02 -34.59
C PHE A 43 11.47 44.14 -34.90
N GLN A 44 11.02 45.40 -34.86
CA GLN A 44 11.89 46.57 -34.76
C GLN A 44 12.51 46.65 -33.36
N PRO A 45 13.84 46.82 -33.24
CA PRO A 45 14.46 47.17 -31.96
C PRO A 45 14.34 48.67 -31.68
N GLN A 46 13.64 49.04 -30.60
CA GLN A 46 13.64 50.40 -30.05
C GLN A 46 14.80 50.57 -29.05
N PRO A 47 15.49 51.72 -29.02
CA PRO A 47 16.63 51.95 -28.15
C PRO A 47 16.22 52.32 -26.72
N ARG A 48 16.82 51.60 -25.77
CA ARG A 48 17.36 52.03 -24.47
C ARG A 48 16.69 53.24 -23.78
N GLN A 49 15.97 52.96 -22.70
CA GLN A 49 15.86 53.86 -21.54
C GLN A 49 16.26 53.07 -20.29
N VAL A 50 17.51 53.27 -19.88
CA VAL A 50 18.03 52.81 -18.59
C VAL A 50 17.40 53.72 -17.53
N LEU A 51 16.41 53.22 -16.82
CA LEU A 51 16.07 53.73 -15.49
C LEU A 51 16.34 52.61 -14.50
N SER A 52 17.59 52.56 -14.10
CA SER A 52 18.05 51.85 -12.90
C SER A 52 17.40 52.48 -11.68
N ARG A 53 16.15 52.10 -11.39
CA ARG A 53 15.61 52.22 -10.04
C ARG A 53 16.05 50.97 -9.31
N PHE A 54 17.24 51.02 -8.71
CA PHE A 54 17.54 50.16 -7.59
C PHE A 54 16.47 50.46 -6.55
N SER A 55 15.44 49.61 -6.48
CA SER A 55 14.63 49.52 -5.28
C SER A 55 15.61 49.07 -4.21
N THR A 56 16.03 50.00 -3.38
CA THR A 56 16.69 49.70 -2.12
C THR A 56 15.78 48.73 -1.40
N ILE A 57 16.12 47.43 -1.47
CA ILE A 57 15.63 46.46 -0.51
C ILE A 57 15.97 47.11 0.83
N PRO A 58 14.98 47.47 1.68
CA PRO A 58 15.32 47.90 3.03
C PRO A 58 16.13 46.73 3.57
N HIS A 59 17.41 46.98 3.84
CA HIS A 59 18.24 46.04 4.55
C HIS A 59 17.49 45.80 5.86
N LEU A 60 16.73 44.69 5.92
CA LEU A 60 16.13 44.22 7.15
C LEU A 60 17.34 44.02 8.06
N LYS A 61 17.58 44.99 8.94
CA LYS A 61 18.28 44.70 10.17
C LYS A 61 17.34 43.78 10.92
N MET A 62 17.45 42.48 10.66
CA MET A 62 17.12 41.52 11.69
C MET A 62 17.93 41.97 12.90
N SER A 63 17.22 42.39 13.93
CA SER A 63 17.88 42.67 15.19
C SER A 63 18.51 41.35 15.65
N ASP A 64 19.62 41.40 16.39
CA ASP A 64 20.24 40.19 16.93
C ASP A 64 19.23 39.39 17.78
N ALA A 65 18.22 40.07 18.32
CA ALA A 65 17.06 39.47 18.97
C ALA A 65 16.16 38.65 18.03
N ASP A 66 15.93 39.10 16.79
CA ASP A 66 15.15 38.33 15.80
C ASP A 66 15.91 37.09 15.32
N TYR A 67 17.24 37.19 15.23
CA TYR A 67 18.10 36.04 14.91
C TYR A 67 18.16 35.03 16.06
N ALA A 68 18.30 35.51 17.31
CA ALA A 68 18.22 34.68 18.49
C ALA A 68 16.86 33.99 18.61
N ALA A 69 15.76 34.70 18.37
CA ALA A 69 14.42 34.13 18.39
C ALA A 69 14.22 33.03 17.32
N PHE A 70 14.87 33.15 16.15
CA PHE A 70 14.86 32.09 15.15
C PHE A 70 15.66 30.86 15.59
N LEU A 71 16.85 31.05 16.19
CA LEU A 71 17.65 29.96 16.73
C LEU A 71 16.93 29.26 17.88
N ASP A 72 16.33 30.01 18.81
CA ASP A 72 15.56 29.46 19.91
C ASP A 72 14.34 28.69 19.40
N LYS A 73 13.64 29.23 18.40
CA LYS A 73 12.51 28.54 17.77
C LYS A 73 12.91 27.29 16.97
N ALA A 74 14.14 27.23 16.45
CA ALA A 74 14.68 26.05 15.77
C ALA A 74 15.16 24.98 16.78
N ASN A 75 15.55 25.40 17.98
CA ASN A 75 15.96 24.51 19.07
C ASN A 75 14.78 24.10 19.98
N GLN A 76 13.61 24.73 19.83
CA GLN A 76 12.39 24.26 20.45
C GLN A 76 12.05 22.88 19.91
N ASP A 77 11.74 21.96 20.83
CA ASP A 77 11.33 20.61 20.48
C ASP A 77 10.17 20.70 19.48
N PRO A 78 10.25 20.04 18.31
CA PRO A 78 9.19 20.06 17.31
C PRO A 78 7.83 19.63 17.88
N ASN A 79 7.77 19.00 19.06
CA ASN A 79 6.55 18.65 19.77
C ASN A 79 5.74 19.87 20.30
N GLU A 80 6.33 21.05 20.51
CA GLU A 80 5.61 22.23 21.04
C GLU A 80 4.94 23.08 19.94
N GLY A 81 5.38 22.94 18.68
CA GLY A 81 4.87 23.67 17.51
C GLY A 81 3.70 22.99 16.80
N TYR A 82 3.38 21.74 17.13
CA TYR A 82 2.09 21.18 16.76
C TYR A 82 1.04 21.86 17.65
N ALA A 83 0.43 22.94 17.15
CA ALA A 83 -0.93 23.24 17.53
C ALA A 83 -1.65 21.89 17.52
N LYS A 84 -2.20 21.49 18.67
CA LYS A 84 -3.11 20.34 18.77
C LYS A 84 -4.07 20.51 17.61
N SER A 85 -3.83 19.80 16.53
CA SER A 85 -4.87 19.53 15.57
C SER A 85 -5.91 18.87 16.46
N THR A 86 -7.01 19.58 16.70
CA THR A 86 -8.31 18.96 16.87
C THR A 86 -8.66 18.29 15.54
N GLY A 87 -7.75 17.49 14.99
CA GLY A 87 -8.13 16.31 14.28
C GLY A 87 -8.71 15.44 15.39
N ASN A 88 -9.91 14.91 15.16
CA ASN A 88 -10.25 13.61 15.68
C ASN A 88 -8.94 12.83 15.74
N LYS A 89 -8.57 12.33 16.93
CA LYS A 89 -7.53 11.29 17.01
C LYS A 89 -7.84 10.39 15.83
N SER A 90 -6.96 10.34 14.83
CA SER A 90 -7.07 9.36 13.76
C SER A 90 -6.92 8.06 14.53
N LYS A 91 -8.05 7.53 15.00
CA LYS A 91 -8.12 6.48 15.99
C LYS A 91 -7.47 5.33 15.27
N GLU A 92 -6.26 4.99 15.67
CA GLU A 92 -5.58 3.81 15.16
C GLU A 92 -6.58 2.67 15.27
N PHE A 93 -6.95 2.11 14.14
CA PHE A 93 -7.95 1.05 14.09
C PHE A 93 -7.47 -0.10 14.97
N LYS A 94 -8.42 -0.71 15.66
CA LYS A 94 -8.11 -1.80 16.58
C LYS A 94 -7.55 -2.98 15.77
N ALA A 95 -6.24 -3.21 15.89
CA ALA A 95 -5.54 -4.27 15.17
C ALA A 95 -5.37 -5.55 15.98
N GLN A 96 -5.33 -5.46 17.32
CA GLN A 96 -5.13 -6.60 18.19
C GLN A 96 -6.03 -6.54 19.43
N ASP A 97 -6.72 -7.64 19.71
CA ASP A 97 -7.51 -7.84 20.92
C ASP A 97 -6.64 -8.34 22.09
N GLN A 98 -6.96 -7.89 23.30
CA GLN A 98 -6.28 -8.35 24.52
C GLN A 98 -6.57 -9.83 24.76
N GLY A 99 -5.56 -10.69 24.55
CA GLY A 99 -5.66 -12.14 24.75
C GLY A 99 -5.73 -12.97 23.47
N VAL A 100 -5.68 -12.35 22.29
CA VAL A 100 -5.58 -13.06 21.00
C VAL A 100 -4.15 -12.89 20.46
N GLU A 101 -3.39 -13.99 20.45
CA GLU A 101 -2.04 -13.98 19.90
C GLU A 101 -2.05 -14.17 18.38
N VAL A 102 -1.22 -13.40 17.69
CA VAL A 102 -0.96 -13.56 16.27
C VAL A 102 -0.31 -14.93 16.02
N PRO A 103 -0.82 -15.76 15.09
CA PRO A 103 -0.22 -17.07 14.79
C PRO A 103 1.25 -16.99 14.37
N LYS A 104 2.05 -18.00 14.76
CA LYS A 104 3.50 -18.05 14.48
C LYS A 104 3.84 -17.87 12.99
N ALA A 105 3.01 -18.43 12.09
CA ALA A 105 3.20 -18.31 10.65
C ALA A 105 3.25 -16.86 10.19
N ILE A 106 2.39 -16.00 10.74
CA ILE A 106 2.35 -14.56 10.44
C ILE A 106 3.54 -13.86 11.11
N GLN A 107 3.83 -14.17 12.38
CA GLN A 107 4.98 -13.59 13.08
C GLN A 107 6.30 -13.84 12.35
N ASP A 108 6.47 -15.02 11.75
CA ASP A 108 7.69 -15.35 11.03
C ASP A 108 7.88 -14.54 9.75
N VAL A 109 6.79 -14.15 9.08
CA VAL A 109 6.86 -13.24 7.92
C VAL A 109 7.05 -11.79 8.35
N LEU A 110 6.43 -11.37 9.45
CA LEU A 110 6.64 -10.02 10.00
C LEU A 110 8.09 -9.77 10.43
N LYS A 111 8.85 -10.82 10.77
CA LYS A 111 10.29 -10.74 11.08
C LYS A 111 11.18 -10.55 9.85
N GLN A 112 10.65 -10.68 8.63
CA GLN A 112 11.44 -10.58 7.39
C GLN A 112 11.69 -9.13 6.96
N ASP A 113 11.43 -8.15 7.84
CA ASP A 113 11.57 -6.70 7.61
C ASP A 113 10.93 -6.24 6.28
N LYS A 114 9.84 -6.90 5.90
CA LYS A 114 9.11 -6.60 4.67
C LYS A 114 8.25 -5.36 4.88
N VAL A 115 8.30 -4.45 3.92
CA VAL A 115 7.50 -3.23 3.91
C VAL A 115 6.52 -3.24 2.74
N TYR A 116 5.37 -2.62 2.96
CA TYR A 116 4.43 -2.34 1.90
C TYR A 116 4.89 -1.11 1.11
N VAL A 117 5.10 -1.30 -0.18
CA VAL A 117 5.69 -0.28 -1.05
C VAL A 117 4.58 0.71 -1.43
N SER A 118 4.64 1.89 -0.82
CA SER A 118 3.77 3.04 -1.09
C SER A 118 4.59 4.32 -0.95
N ASP A 119 3.99 5.51 -0.99
CA ASP A 119 4.75 6.76 -0.83
C ASP A 119 5.50 6.86 0.53
N ALA A 120 5.04 6.12 1.55
CA ALA A 120 5.59 6.14 2.90
C ALA A 120 6.34 4.87 3.36
N ASP A 121 6.47 3.83 2.51
CA ASP A 121 7.14 2.55 2.84
C ASP A 121 6.85 2.01 4.26
N GLU A 122 5.60 1.61 4.50
CA GLU A 122 5.13 1.25 5.85
C GLU A 122 5.32 -0.25 6.16
N PRO A 123 5.68 -0.62 7.39
CA PRO A 123 5.82 -2.02 7.79
C PRO A 123 4.48 -2.72 7.94
N PHE A 124 4.48 -4.05 7.76
CA PHE A 124 3.30 -4.87 8.09
C PHE A 124 3.15 -5.02 9.61
N VAL A 125 1.91 -5.00 10.09
CA VAL A 125 1.55 -5.19 11.49
C VAL A 125 0.65 -6.42 11.62
N GLY A 126 0.91 -7.27 12.60
CA GLY A 126 0.09 -8.45 12.87
C GLY A 126 -1.29 -8.07 13.41
N VAL A 127 -2.33 -8.74 12.90
CA VAL A 127 -3.72 -8.54 13.29
C VAL A 127 -4.24 -9.81 13.96
N ALA A 128 -4.91 -9.64 15.09
CA ALA A 128 -5.52 -10.73 15.84
C ALA A 128 -6.72 -10.20 16.63
N LEU A 129 -7.92 -10.41 16.10
CA LEU A 129 -9.19 -9.93 16.65
C LEU A 129 -10.09 -11.12 17.01
N ALA A 130 -10.90 -10.96 18.06
CA ALA A 130 -11.89 -11.97 18.42
C ALA A 130 -13.07 -11.91 17.43
N TRP A 131 -13.46 -13.04 16.83
CA TRP A 131 -14.52 -13.06 15.82
C TRP A 131 -15.42 -14.29 15.98
N ASP A 132 -16.73 -14.10 16.09
CA ASP A 132 -17.67 -15.22 16.06
C ASP A 132 -18.05 -15.49 14.61
N GLU A 133 -17.56 -16.60 14.06
CA GLU A 133 -17.83 -16.96 12.67
C GLU A 133 -19.33 -17.20 12.44
N ALA A 134 -20.13 -17.52 13.47
CA ALA A 134 -21.58 -17.75 13.44
C ALA A 134 -22.13 -18.58 12.25
N GLY A 135 -21.26 -19.32 11.54
CA GLY A 135 -21.54 -20.00 10.27
C GLY A 135 -21.49 -19.11 9.01
N LYS A 136 -21.18 -17.82 9.12
CA LYS A 136 -21.04 -16.86 8.01
C LYS A 136 -19.63 -16.83 7.39
N GLY A 137 -18.58 -17.17 8.15
CA GLY A 137 -17.21 -17.10 7.66
C GLY A 137 -16.52 -15.77 8.01
N LEU A 138 -15.92 -15.14 7.01
CA LEU A 138 -15.27 -13.83 7.14
C LEU A 138 -16.30 -12.69 7.31
N PRO A 139 -15.96 -11.62 8.06
CA PRO A 139 -16.86 -10.48 8.26
C PRO A 139 -17.13 -9.71 6.96
N ASP A 140 -18.33 -9.12 6.83
CA ASP A 140 -18.66 -8.18 5.74
C ASP A 140 -18.04 -6.78 5.97
N GLU A 141 -18.21 -5.84 5.02
CA GLU A 141 -17.65 -4.47 5.10
C GLU A 141 -18.00 -3.79 6.44
N VAL A 142 -19.29 -3.83 6.77
CA VAL A 142 -19.86 -3.13 7.93
C VAL A 142 -19.50 -3.85 9.22
N GLU A 143 -19.54 -5.18 9.25
CA GLU A 143 -19.15 -5.98 10.41
C GLU A 143 -17.65 -5.80 10.71
N PHE A 144 -16.80 -5.75 9.68
CA PHE A 144 -15.38 -5.47 9.82
C PHE A 144 -15.13 -4.05 10.33
N ALA A 145 -15.83 -3.04 9.80
CA ALA A 145 -15.73 -1.67 10.27
C ALA A 145 -16.15 -1.53 11.75
N GLN A 146 -17.17 -2.27 12.19
CA GLN A 146 -17.55 -2.33 13.61
C GLN A 146 -16.46 -2.99 14.46
N LEU A 147 -15.83 -4.06 13.95
CA LEU A 147 -14.80 -4.81 14.66
C LEU A 147 -13.54 -3.96 14.92
N ILE A 148 -13.14 -3.14 13.96
CA ILE A 148 -12.01 -2.21 14.10
C ILE A 148 -12.35 -0.93 14.87
N GLU A 149 -13.58 -0.83 15.39
CA GLU A 149 -14.16 0.34 16.08
C GLU A 149 -14.12 1.63 15.25
N HIS A 150 -14.45 1.53 13.96
CA HIS A 150 -14.59 2.67 13.07
C HIS A 150 -15.69 3.63 13.59
N PRO A 151 -15.47 4.96 13.59
CA PRO A 151 -16.46 5.92 14.09
C PRO A 151 -17.81 5.83 13.36
N ASP A 152 -17.76 5.56 12.05
CA ASP A 152 -18.92 5.41 11.18
C ASP A 152 -18.82 4.08 10.43
N ALA A 153 -19.32 2.98 11.00
CA ALA A 153 -19.17 1.65 10.39
C ALA A 153 -19.92 1.50 9.05
N GLU A 154 -21.09 2.14 8.92
CA GLU A 154 -21.93 2.05 7.71
C GLU A 154 -21.37 2.88 6.53
N ASN A 155 -20.63 3.96 6.84
CA ASN A 155 -20.06 4.87 5.84
C ASN A 155 -18.52 4.82 5.88
N ALA A 156 -17.95 3.72 6.36
CA ALA A 156 -16.50 3.56 6.46
C ALA A 156 -15.81 3.48 5.09
N GLY A 157 -16.57 3.25 4.00
CA GLY A 157 -16.02 3.10 2.66
C GLY A 157 -15.05 1.92 2.57
N VAL A 158 -15.33 0.85 3.31
CA VAL A 158 -14.51 -0.36 3.28
C VAL A 158 -14.84 -1.14 2.01
N ASP A 159 -13.81 -1.44 1.23
CA ASP A 159 -13.92 -2.26 0.02
C ASP A 159 -13.31 -3.64 0.25
N LEU A 160 -13.96 -4.68 -0.29
CA LEU A 160 -13.47 -6.05 -0.27
C LEU A 160 -12.72 -6.35 -1.57
N LEU A 161 -11.47 -6.74 -1.43
CA LEU A 161 -10.59 -7.11 -2.53
C LEU A 161 -10.12 -8.55 -2.37
N ASP A 162 -9.90 -9.22 -3.50
CA ASP A 162 -9.26 -10.53 -3.50
C ASP A 162 -7.74 -10.38 -3.35
N PRO A 163 -7.05 -11.29 -2.63
CA PRO A 163 -5.60 -11.21 -2.43
C PRO A 163 -4.79 -11.19 -3.72
N VAL A 164 -5.31 -11.83 -4.77
CA VAL A 164 -4.67 -11.89 -6.10
C VAL A 164 -4.82 -10.57 -6.85
N ASP A 165 -5.95 -9.88 -6.69
CA ASP A 165 -6.17 -8.58 -7.31
C ASP A 165 -5.37 -7.50 -6.61
N TRP A 166 -5.32 -7.53 -5.27
CA TRP A 166 -4.51 -6.63 -4.45
C TRP A 166 -3.01 -6.78 -4.73
N ASP A 167 -2.49 -8.01 -4.78
CA ASP A 167 -1.10 -8.30 -5.12
C ASP A 167 -0.96 -8.80 -6.57
N SER A 168 -1.38 -7.96 -7.52
CA SER A 168 -1.30 -8.27 -8.95
C SER A 168 0.12 -8.58 -9.42
N ASN A 169 1.13 -7.98 -8.79
CA ASN A 169 2.55 -8.21 -9.10
C ASN A 169 3.08 -9.51 -8.48
N GLY A 170 2.43 -10.00 -7.43
CA GLY A 170 2.83 -11.21 -6.73
C GLY A 170 4.03 -11.01 -5.82
N ASP A 171 4.27 -9.78 -5.36
CA ASP A 171 5.39 -9.40 -4.50
C ASP A 171 5.16 -9.86 -3.05
N TYR A 172 3.90 -10.06 -2.65
CA TYR A 172 3.45 -10.35 -1.28
C TYR A 172 2.85 -11.76 -1.11
N LYS A 173 3.17 -12.69 -2.03
CA LYS A 173 2.70 -14.09 -2.00
C LYS A 173 3.05 -14.82 -0.71
N ASP A 174 4.24 -14.60 -0.18
CA ASP A 174 4.72 -15.10 1.11
C ASP A 174 3.83 -14.67 2.29
N ILE A 175 3.38 -13.42 2.29
CA ILE A 175 2.42 -12.90 3.28
C ILE A 175 1.09 -13.61 3.13
N ILE A 176 0.56 -13.69 1.91
CA ILE A 176 -0.73 -14.35 1.62
C ILE A 176 -0.69 -15.83 2.04
N GLU A 177 0.41 -16.53 1.73
CA GLU A 177 0.62 -17.92 2.12
C GLU A 177 0.71 -18.09 3.64
N ALA A 178 1.40 -17.19 4.35
CA ALA A 178 1.48 -17.23 5.80
C ALA A 178 0.12 -17.00 6.47
N VAL A 179 -0.68 -16.06 5.96
CA VAL A 179 -2.05 -15.83 6.42
C VAL A 179 -2.90 -17.07 6.13
N ARG A 180 -2.86 -17.63 4.92
CA ARG A 180 -3.60 -18.87 4.58
C ARG A 180 -3.19 -20.05 5.48
N LYS A 181 -1.90 -20.17 5.81
CA LYS A 181 -1.38 -21.20 6.72
C LYS A 181 -1.87 -20.98 8.15
N ALA A 182 -1.97 -19.73 8.60
CA ALA A 182 -2.54 -19.37 9.89
C ALA A 182 -4.02 -19.75 9.97
N GLY A 183 -4.79 -19.54 8.90
CA GLY A 183 -6.19 -19.96 8.78
C GLY A 183 -6.41 -21.45 8.46
N LYS A 184 -5.36 -22.28 8.48
CA LYS A 184 -5.43 -23.73 8.16
C LYS A 184 -6.11 -24.04 6.81
N GLY A 185 -5.94 -23.17 5.83
CA GLY A 185 -6.54 -23.30 4.49
C GLY A 185 -7.92 -22.66 4.33
N ASN A 186 -8.36 -21.86 5.29
CA ASN A 186 -9.53 -20.98 5.13
C ASN A 186 -9.27 -19.89 4.07
N ASP A 187 -10.36 -19.26 3.63
CA ASP A 187 -10.32 -18.16 2.67
C ASP A 187 -9.61 -16.94 3.26
N VAL A 188 -8.83 -16.26 2.41
CA VAL A 188 -8.12 -15.03 2.75
C VAL A 188 -8.76 -13.89 1.98
N ARG A 189 -9.00 -12.77 2.65
CA ARG A 189 -9.61 -11.58 2.05
C ARG A 189 -8.83 -10.34 2.41
N VAL A 190 -8.87 -9.35 1.52
CA VAL A 190 -8.24 -8.05 1.73
C VAL A 190 -9.33 -7.01 1.95
N TYR A 191 -9.27 -6.28 3.05
CA TYR A 191 -10.16 -5.16 3.33
C TYR A 191 -9.37 -3.87 3.14
N GLN A 192 -9.84 -3.02 2.24
CA GLN A 192 -9.30 -1.70 2.02
C GLN A 192 -10.10 -0.71 2.86
N VAL A 193 -9.45 -0.07 3.83
CA VAL A 193 -10.10 0.86 4.77
C VAL A 193 -9.51 2.26 4.62
N PRO A 194 -10.26 3.24 4.10
CA PRO A 194 -9.77 4.61 4.02
C PRO A 194 -9.68 5.23 5.42
N LYS A 195 -8.50 5.75 5.79
CA LYS A 195 -8.25 6.45 7.07
C LYS A 195 -8.41 7.97 6.95
N GLY A 196 -8.78 8.44 5.76
CA GLY A 196 -8.98 9.85 5.41
C GLY A 196 -7.80 10.49 4.70
N GLY A 197 -8.09 11.47 3.84
CA GLY A 197 -7.09 12.11 2.99
C GLY A 197 -6.52 11.13 1.97
N VAL A 198 -5.19 11.02 1.93
CA VAL A 198 -4.42 10.14 1.04
C VAL A 198 -4.04 8.80 1.68
N ARG A 199 -4.62 8.46 2.84
CA ARG A 199 -4.22 7.30 3.64
C ARG A 199 -5.25 6.19 3.59
N THR A 200 -4.78 4.98 3.27
CA THR A 200 -5.60 3.77 3.15
C THR A 200 -4.92 2.63 3.89
N GLU A 201 -5.63 1.94 4.78
CA GLU A 201 -5.12 0.73 5.44
C GLU A 201 -5.61 -0.52 4.70
N TYR A 202 -4.69 -1.36 4.27
CA TYR A 202 -4.99 -2.67 3.68
C TYR A 202 -4.88 -3.74 4.76
N TRP A 203 -5.92 -4.56 4.91
CA TRP A 203 -6.01 -5.60 5.92
C TRP A 203 -6.18 -6.96 5.26
N LEU A 204 -5.15 -7.79 5.32
CA LEU A 204 -5.19 -9.17 4.84
C LEU A 204 -5.56 -10.07 6.01
N VAL A 205 -6.76 -10.63 6.01
CA VAL A 205 -7.27 -11.42 7.15
C VAL A 205 -7.84 -12.76 6.72
N THR A 206 -7.82 -13.69 7.65
CA THR A 206 -8.43 -15.03 7.57
C THR A 206 -9.08 -15.34 8.92
N THR A 207 -10.02 -16.28 8.94
CA THR A 207 -10.48 -16.89 10.19
C THR A 207 -9.53 -18.02 10.61
N ASP A 208 -9.21 -18.12 11.90
CA ASP A 208 -8.60 -19.28 12.55
C ASP A 208 -9.56 -19.84 13.60
N GLY A 209 -9.82 -21.15 13.52
CA GLY A 209 -10.86 -21.82 14.32
C GLY A 209 -12.18 -21.95 13.58
N LYS A 210 -13.22 -22.39 14.30
CA LYS A 210 -14.59 -22.51 13.78
C LYS A 210 -15.61 -22.13 14.86
N GLY A 211 -16.66 -21.43 14.47
CA GLY A 211 -17.79 -21.09 15.35
C GLY A 211 -17.48 -19.93 16.31
N LYS A 212 -17.91 -20.06 17.57
CA LYS A 212 -17.86 -18.96 18.56
C LYS A 212 -16.48 -18.63 19.11
N ASP A 213 -15.54 -19.57 18.99
CA ASP A 213 -14.15 -19.42 19.40
C ASP A 213 -13.24 -19.08 18.21
N ALA A 214 -13.83 -18.70 17.07
CA ALA A 214 -13.06 -18.26 15.93
C ALA A 214 -12.34 -16.94 16.23
N LYS A 215 -11.27 -16.72 15.49
CA LYS A 215 -10.40 -15.56 15.62
C LYS A 215 -10.11 -15.04 14.24
N LEU A 216 -10.17 -13.74 14.05
CA LEU A 216 -9.73 -13.11 12.83
C LEU A 216 -8.25 -12.82 12.96
N VAL A 217 -7.44 -13.45 12.13
CA VAL A 217 -5.97 -13.35 12.17
C VAL A 217 -5.45 -12.90 10.81
N GLY A 218 -4.41 -12.08 10.80
CA GLY A 218 -3.95 -11.49 9.56
C GLY A 218 -2.78 -10.55 9.70
N VAL A 219 -2.57 -9.74 8.67
CA VAL A 219 -1.67 -8.59 8.68
C VAL A 219 -2.38 -7.35 8.18
N LYS A 220 -1.91 -6.18 8.61
CA LYS A 220 -2.31 -4.90 8.04
C LYS A 220 -1.10 -4.10 7.59
N ALA A 221 -1.29 -3.25 6.60
CA ALA A 221 -0.31 -2.27 6.16
C ALA A 221 -1.00 -0.93 5.88
N LEU A 222 -0.32 0.16 6.21
CA LEU A 222 -0.75 1.50 5.85
C LEU A 222 -0.19 1.85 4.47
N SER A 223 -1.00 2.51 3.64
CA SER A 223 -0.61 3.03 2.34
C SER A 223 -0.87 4.53 2.30
N VAL A 224 0.05 5.27 1.69
CA VAL A 224 -0.10 6.69 1.39
C VAL A 224 -0.09 6.85 -0.13
N GLU A 225 -1.17 7.42 -0.67
CA GLU A 225 -1.43 7.57 -2.11
C GLU A 225 -1.66 9.06 -2.42
N SER A 226 -0.57 9.77 -2.73
CA SER A 226 -0.59 11.21 -3.08
C SER A 226 -0.44 11.45 -4.58
#